data_AF-A0A7Y4DSG0-F1
#
_entry.id   AF-A0A7Y4DSG0-F1
#
_cell.length_a   1.000
_cell.length_b   1.000
_cell.length_c   1.000
_cell.angle_alpha   90.00
_cell.angle_beta   90.00
_cell.angle_gamma   90.00
#
_symmetry.space_group_name_H-M   'P 1'
#
loop_
_entity.id
_entity.type
_entity.pdbx_description
1 polymer ?
#
loop_
_entity_poly.entity_id
_entity_poly.type
_entity_poly.pdbx_seq_one_letter_code
_entity_poly.pdbx_strand_id
1 'polypeptide(L)'
;MKKVSILAAAIAVALTGCGSDSSNSGITTPAEPSTTNKFIDAAVEGIYYNTSSGLNGVTNSEGEFTAKTSDTVTFFIGGENGLKVGAASNRDVLTPFEAAGKYARALNLAILLQSLDNQFGNTSDEILTIPDMLREPDAATLAKMKDLSLDDTTSVTDFLEAVGVEAANIASENDALTHMQSAFGSMERGDDSANPFITAGKFVRYIDVTQNSDEFIYVHADKLMEEDMFERTRGMTEMTFKVNSAESVTMFAGSNDYSLSESFAEQYLTCVSNSAHQWIDEDSSKQQGCDTNKDGTVDQTNGSVTPDSKFVLNDAFAYKLRDLAQSATADEEFTAEDIEGWKPFDVQKASDLNHYTANNVWDDKDEDSNTSNWIRDTTSGSFDPVTGIYSEIVKKETLGSDASNSPSRVTERVAYYYEIPTKDSERYVDFTGTWETKEYCDNGEVAVSTMVFGATKVTTSGSECGSENGGQSSPEDMGQFDATYAELGAIDYWWFGQTDRASKATLTELNTVVRFCDQDNYVAGSSCNSNDEYFVKWEYQPAGTNWDEGLLIRRKMDNQGDTNGRVSIMQKIN
;
A
#
# COMPACT_ATOMS: atom_id res chain seq x y z
N MET A 1 -9.87 -60.45 -28.77
CA MET A 1 -8.81 -59.84 -29.59
C MET A 1 -8.03 -58.88 -28.70
N LYS A 2 -6.70 -58.91 -28.86
CA LYS A 2 -5.59 -58.08 -28.31
C LYS A 2 -5.99 -56.92 -27.36
N LYS A 3 -5.61 -56.88 -26.08
CA LYS A 3 -4.28 -56.91 -25.39
C LYS A 3 -3.38 -55.70 -25.64
N VAL A 4 -2.67 -55.35 -24.55
CA VAL A 4 -1.41 -54.56 -24.38
C VAL A 4 -1.68 -53.09 -24.00
N SER A 5 -1.45 -52.54 -22.79
CA SER A 5 -0.50 -52.74 -21.65
C SER A 5 0.96 -52.37 -21.94
N ILE A 6 1.52 -51.37 -21.25
CA ILE A 6 2.92 -51.23 -20.78
C ILE A 6 2.88 -50.17 -19.64
N LEU A 7 3.01 -50.52 -18.34
CA LEU A 7 4.25 -50.76 -17.54
C LEU A 7 5.10 -49.47 -17.40
N ALA A 8 5.03 -48.72 -16.29
CA ALA A 8 5.61 -48.93 -14.95
C ALA A 8 7.15 -48.80 -14.89
N ALA A 9 7.63 -47.97 -13.96
CA ALA A 9 8.93 -48.14 -13.28
C ALA A 9 8.95 -47.31 -11.98
N ALA A 10 8.34 -47.84 -10.91
CA ALA A 10 8.67 -47.47 -9.55
C ALA A 10 9.81 -48.40 -9.09
N ILE A 11 10.98 -47.83 -8.81
CA ILE A 11 12.12 -48.56 -8.26
C ILE A 11 12.00 -48.51 -6.73
N ALA A 12 11.69 -49.66 -6.15
CA ALA A 12 11.91 -49.95 -4.74
C ALA A 12 13.29 -50.60 -4.61
N VAL A 13 14.15 -50.03 -3.75
CA VAL A 13 15.31 -50.73 -3.21
C VAL A 13 15.11 -50.86 -1.71
N ALA A 14 14.99 -52.11 -1.27
CA ALA A 14 15.01 -52.50 0.12
C ALA A 14 16.45 -52.54 0.64
N LEU A 15 16.67 -51.98 1.83
CA LEU A 15 17.79 -52.34 2.71
C LEU A 15 17.25 -52.44 4.13
N THR A 16 17.00 -53.68 4.56
CA THR A 16 16.85 -54.03 5.98
C THR A 16 18.24 -54.28 6.57
N GLY A 17 18.59 -53.56 7.63
CA GLY A 17 19.71 -53.86 8.51
C GLY A 17 19.32 -53.51 9.94
N CYS A 18 18.97 -54.54 10.72
CA CYS A 18 18.71 -54.44 12.15
C CYS A 18 20.04 -54.55 12.91
N GLY A 19 20.37 -53.56 13.73
CA GLY A 19 21.53 -53.56 14.62
C GLY A 19 21.30 -52.58 15.77
N SER A 20 21.00 -53.13 16.94
CA SER A 20 20.73 -52.45 18.21
C SER A 20 21.96 -51.71 18.73
N ASP A 21 21.84 -50.40 18.98
CA ASP A 21 22.40 -49.75 20.17
C ASP A 21 21.79 -48.36 20.38
N SER A 22 21.50 -48.07 21.64
CA SER A 22 20.77 -46.90 22.13
C SER A 22 21.58 -45.61 22.06
N SER A 23 21.10 -44.63 21.27
CA SER A 23 21.41 -43.21 21.44
C SER A 23 20.38 -42.33 20.73
N ASN A 24 19.79 -41.42 21.49
CA ASN A 24 18.77 -40.45 21.11
C ASN A 24 19.32 -39.44 20.11
N SER A 25 19.15 -39.69 18.81
CA SER A 25 19.43 -38.72 17.76
C SER A 25 18.10 -38.14 17.28
N GLY A 26 17.75 -36.97 17.82
CA GLY A 26 16.66 -36.16 17.29
C GLY A 26 16.91 -35.90 15.82
N ILE A 27 15.91 -36.20 15.00
CA ILE A 27 15.86 -35.70 13.63
C ILE A 27 15.68 -34.19 13.76
N THR A 28 16.78 -33.44 13.75
CA THR A 28 16.75 -31.99 13.59
C THR A 28 16.37 -31.73 12.15
N THR A 29 15.14 -31.28 11.92
CA THR A 29 14.78 -30.55 10.69
C THR A 29 15.87 -29.48 10.47
N PRO A 30 16.44 -29.33 9.26
CA PRO A 30 17.43 -28.28 9.02
C PRO A 30 16.84 -26.93 9.44
N ALA A 31 17.48 -26.26 10.40
CA ALA A 31 17.12 -24.90 10.74
C ALA A 31 17.44 -24.01 9.52
N GLU A 32 16.46 -23.23 9.07
CA GLU A 32 16.65 -22.26 8.00
C GLU A 32 17.75 -21.26 8.41
N PRO A 33 18.69 -20.94 7.50
CA PRO A 33 19.82 -20.07 7.85
C PRO A 33 19.35 -18.65 8.14
N SER A 34 19.97 -18.03 9.14
CA SER A 34 19.86 -16.58 9.37
C SER A 34 20.86 -15.84 8.47
N THR A 35 20.43 -14.70 7.94
CA THR A 35 21.25 -13.76 7.18
C THR A 35 21.43 -12.46 7.96
N THR A 36 22.54 -11.78 7.72
CA THR A 36 22.75 -10.38 8.14
C THR A 36 22.26 -9.48 7.01
N ASN A 37 21.41 -8.52 7.32
CA ASN A 37 20.72 -7.64 6.38
C ASN A 37 20.82 -6.19 6.89
N LYS A 38 20.50 -5.18 6.08
CA LYS A 38 20.69 -3.77 6.44
C LYS A 38 19.42 -2.94 6.29
N PHE A 39 19.17 -2.01 7.22
CA PHE A 39 18.17 -0.95 7.09
C PHE A 39 18.86 0.39 6.77
N ILE A 40 18.56 0.98 5.61
CA ILE A 40 19.31 2.09 5.01
C ILE A 40 18.41 3.29 4.65
N ASP A 41 18.60 4.39 5.37
CA ASP A 41 18.44 5.80 4.96
C ASP A 41 19.75 6.47 5.37
N ALA A 42 20.88 6.02 4.79
CA ALA A 42 22.17 5.81 5.48
C ALA A 42 22.07 4.73 6.58
N ALA A 43 23.19 4.24 7.12
CA ALA A 43 23.15 3.17 8.10
C ALA A 43 22.35 3.62 9.34
N VAL A 44 21.18 3.04 9.61
CA VAL A 44 20.35 3.46 10.74
C VAL A 44 20.71 2.64 11.97
N GLU A 45 21.35 3.26 12.96
CA GLU A 45 21.70 2.65 14.24
C GLU A 45 20.61 2.89 15.28
N GLY A 46 20.16 1.82 15.94
CA GLY A 46 19.28 1.95 17.10
C GLY A 46 17.79 1.71 16.83
N ILE A 47 17.40 1.32 15.61
CA ILE A 47 16.01 0.95 15.34
C ILE A 47 15.75 -0.48 15.84
N TYR A 48 14.68 -0.66 16.61
CA TYR A 48 14.29 -1.99 17.10
C TYR A 48 13.62 -2.77 15.98
N TYR A 49 13.87 -4.08 15.91
CA TYR A 49 13.20 -4.97 14.96
C TYR A 49 12.75 -6.28 15.62
N ASN A 50 11.68 -6.84 15.08
CA ASN A 50 11.21 -8.20 15.35
C ASN A 50 10.91 -8.91 14.03
N THR A 51 11.11 -10.22 13.97
CA THR A 51 10.84 -11.05 12.81
C THR A 51 9.70 -12.04 13.04
N SER A 52 9.05 -12.48 11.96
CA SER A 52 7.98 -13.47 12.04
C SER A 52 8.40 -14.83 12.63
N SER A 53 9.71 -15.12 12.72
CA SER A 53 10.23 -16.31 13.42
C SER A 53 10.69 -16.07 14.86
N GLY A 54 10.43 -14.87 15.41
CA GLY A 54 10.70 -14.46 16.78
C GLY A 54 12.12 -13.99 17.06
N LEU A 55 12.93 -13.76 16.02
CA LEU A 55 14.20 -13.05 16.20
C LEU A 55 13.92 -11.57 16.44
N ASN A 56 14.67 -10.94 17.33
CA ASN A 56 14.55 -9.53 17.60
C ASN A 56 15.89 -8.93 18.02
N GLY A 57 15.97 -7.62 17.94
CA GLY A 57 17.16 -6.88 18.33
C GLY A 57 17.07 -5.42 17.95
N VAL A 58 18.24 -4.78 17.90
CA VAL A 58 18.41 -3.39 17.50
C VAL A 58 19.47 -3.36 16.40
N THR A 59 19.29 -2.51 15.39
CA THR A 59 20.30 -2.35 14.33
C THR A 59 21.61 -1.78 14.89
N ASN A 60 22.73 -2.27 14.39
CA ASN A 60 24.05 -1.77 14.77
C ASN A 60 24.45 -0.51 13.97
N SER A 61 25.67 -0.01 14.17
CA SER A 61 26.22 1.16 13.50
C SER A 61 26.35 1.03 11.97
N GLU A 62 26.26 -0.18 11.43
CA GLU A 62 26.23 -0.45 9.99
C GLU A 62 24.80 -0.64 9.45
N GLY A 63 23.78 -0.37 10.29
CA GLY A 63 22.38 -0.60 9.98
C GLY A 63 21.98 -2.08 9.99
N GLU A 64 22.84 -2.97 10.51
CA GLU A 64 22.64 -4.41 10.34
C GLU A 64 21.64 -5.00 11.35
N PHE A 65 20.78 -5.89 10.85
CA PHE A 65 19.90 -6.75 11.64
C PHE A 65 19.99 -8.21 11.17
N THR A 66 19.52 -9.14 12.00
CA THR A 66 19.54 -10.58 11.69
C THR A 66 18.13 -11.12 11.53
N ALA A 67 17.88 -11.81 10.42
CA ALA A 67 16.60 -12.44 10.12
C ALA A 67 16.81 -13.72 9.31
N LYS A 68 15.81 -14.62 9.26
CA LYS A 68 15.82 -15.76 8.33
C LYS A 68 15.37 -15.32 6.94
N THR A 69 15.71 -16.09 5.91
CA THR A 69 15.36 -15.75 4.52
C THR A 69 13.86 -15.56 4.30
N SER A 70 13.02 -16.38 4.92
CA SER A 70 11.55 -16.27 4.82
C SER A 70 10.89 -15.35 5.86
N ASP A 71 11.67 -14.70 6.74
CA ASP A 71 11.11 -13.82 7.77
C ASP A 71 10.48 -12.56 7.15
N THR A 72 9.39 -12.10 7.74
CA THR A 72 8.98 -10.70 7.67
C THR A 72 9.62 -9.97 8.84
N VAL A 73 10.15 -8.78 8.60
CA VAL A 73 10.81 -7.93 9.60
C VAL A 73 9.95 -6.71 9.83
N THR A 74 9.65 -6.40 11.08
CA THR A 74 8.92 -5.19 11.49
C THR A 74 9.85 -4.29 12.27
N PHE A 75 9.90 -3.02 11.90
CA PHE A 75 10.75 -2.00 12.51
C PHE A 75 9.96 -1.07 13.42
N PHE A 76 10.60 -0.68 14.52
CA PHE A 76 9.98 0.10 15.58
C PHE A 76 10.91 1.22 16.07
N ILE A 77 10.32 2.39 16.35
CA ILE A 77 10.96 3.46 17.13
C ILE A 77 10.27 3.46 18.51
N GLY A 78 11.04 3.38 19.59
CA GLY A 78 10.51 3.24 20.95
C GLY A 78 10.63 1.83 21.56
N GLY A 79 11.47 0.96 20.99
CA GLY A 79 11.61 -0.43 21.42
C GLY A 79 10.46 -1.33 20.95
N GLU A 80 10.30 -2.52 21.56
CA GLU A 80 9.29 -3.54 21.17
C GLU A 80 7.83 -3.03 21.28
N ASN A 81 7.61 -2.12 22.21
CA ASN A 81 6.31 -1.48 22.40
C ASN A 81 6.20 -0.14 21.66
N GLY A 82 7.26 0.30 21.00
CA GLY A 82 7.31 1.54 20.24
C GLY A 82 6.48 1.52 18.97
N LEU A 83 6.43 2.66 18.28
CA LEU A 83 5.66 2.85 17.04
C LEU A 83 6.18 1.92 15.95
N LYS A 84 5.28 1.14 15.33
CA LYS A 84 5.55 0.42 14.09
C LYS A 84 5.78 1.44 12.96
N VAL A 85 7.00 1.53 12.48
CA VAL A 85 7.35 2.46 11.38
C VAL A 85 7.36 1.79 10.01
N GLY A 86 7.47 0.46 9.97
CA GLY A 86 7.37 -0.29 8.73
C GLY A 86 7.49 -1.81 8.92
N ALA A 87 7.07 -2.56 7.91
CA ALA A 87 7.34 -4.00 7.83
C ALA A 87 7.57 -4.42 6.37
N ALA A 88 8.48 -5.36 6.16
CA ALA A 88 8.81 -5.89 4.85
C ALA A 88 9.34 -7.32 4.95
N SER A 89 9.21 -8.09 3.87
CA SER A 89 9.91 -9.37 3.78
C SER A 89 11.42 -9.17 3.80
N ASN A 90 12.12 -10.08 4.47
CA ASN A 90 13.56 -10.00 4.63
C ASN A 90 14.29 -10.05 3.27
N ARG A 91 15.27 -9.18 3.12
CA ARG A 91 16.17 -9.08 1.96
C ARG A 91 17.46 -8.37 2.41
N ASP A 92 18.47 -8.35 1.55
CA ASP A 92 19.79 -7.80 1.85
C ASP A 92 19.76 -6.34 2.34
N VAL A 93 18.95 -5.48 1.70
CA VAL A 93 18.78 -4.07 2.05
C VAL A 93 17.30 -3.69 2.06
N LEU A 94 16.86 -3.06 3.15
CA LEU A 94 15.56 -2.41 3.29
C LEU A 94 15.76 -0.91 3.48
N THR A 95 14.99 -0.08 2.78
CA THR A 95 14.99 1.38 2.96
C THR A 95 13.63 1.84 3.51
N PRO A 96 13.46 3.13 3.86
CA PRO A 96 12.14 3.65 4.24
C PRO A 96 11.04 3.33 3.23
N PHE A 97 11.32 3.26 1.93
CA PHE A 97 10.33 2.92 0.92
C PHE A 97 9.85 1.47 1.01
N GLU A 98 10.74 0.48 1.16
CA GLU A 98 10.32 -0.92 1.34
C GLU A 98 9.56 -1.13 2.65
N ALA A 99 9.98 -0.47 3.73
CA ALA A 99 9.38 -0.67 5.04
C ALA A 99 8.03 0.04 5.18
N ALA A 100 7.89 1.26 4.64
CA ALA A 100 6.69 2.07 4.80
C ALA A 100 5.66 1.87 3.67
N GLY A 101 6.10 1.44 2.47
CA GLY A 101 5.22 1.08 1.35
C GLY A 101 4.46 2.24 0.67
N LYS A 102 4.68 3.49 1.13
CA LYS A 102 4.01 4.70 0.62
C LYS A 102 4.97 5.87 0.62
N TYR A 103 4.78 6.80 -0.32
CA TYR A 103 5.66 7.96 -0.48
C TYR A 103 5.68 8.84 0.78
N ALA A 104 4.52 9.35 1.20
CA ALA A 104 4.41 10.21 2.37
C ALA A 104 5.03 9.58 3.62
N ARG A 105 4.75 8.29 3.87
CA ARG A 105 5.32 7.57 5.03
C ARG A 105 6.82 7.39 4.94
N ALA A 106 7.36 7.02 3.77
CA ALA A 106 8.79 6.86 3.57
C ALA A 106 9.53 8.19 3.75
N LEU A 107 8.99 9.26 3.19
CA LEU A 107 9.51 10.62 3.36
C LEU A 107 9.46 11.07 4.82
N ASN A 108 8.31 10.90 5.48
CA ASN A 108 8.13 11.28 6.88
C ASN A 108 9.00 10.45 7.84
N LEU A 109 9.24 9.17 7.51
CA LEU A 109 10.21 8.35 8.23
C LEU A 109 11.63 8.89 8.03
N ALA A 110 12.02 9.26 6.81
CA ALA A 110 13.32 9.86 6.53
C ALA A 110 13.51 11.20 7.27
N ILE A 111 12.49 12.08 7.23
CA ILE A 111 12.49 13.34 8.00
C ILE A 111 12.66 13.06 9.49
N LEU A 112 11.91 12.11 10.05
CA LEU A 112 12.02 11.73 11.45
C LEU A 112 13.43 11.26 11.81
N LEU A 113 13.99 10.32 11.04
CA LEU A 113 15.31 9.74 11.29
C LEU A 113 16.42 10.79 11.21
N GLN A 114 16.44 11.58 10.14
CA GLN A 114 17.47 12.59 9.91
C GLN A 114 17.37 13.75 10.91
N SER A 115 16.15 14.15 11.31
CA SER A 115 15.96 15.22 12.29
C SER A 115 16.43 14.81 13.69
N LEU A 116 16.19 13.54 14.07
CA LEU A 116 16.70 12.98 15.32
C LEU A 116 18.24 12.93 15.30
N ASP A 117 18.84 12.53 14.19
CA ASP A 117 20.30 12.49 14.06
C ASP A 117 20.93 13.89 14.06
N ASN A 118 20.36 14.86 13.33
CA ASN A 118 20.80 16.25 13.35
C ASN A 118 20.85 16.85 14.76
N GLN A 119 19.93 16.44 15.64
CA GLN A 119 19.82 16.95 17.01
C GLN A 119 20.66 16.15 18.02
N PHE A 120 20.61 14.82 17.94
CA PHE A 120 21.10 13.92 18.99
C PHE A 120 22.18 12.94 18.53
N GLY A 121 22.36 12.85 17.22
CA GLY A 121 23.27 11.92 16.56
C GLY A 121 24.69 12.43 16.44
N ASN A 122 25.39 11.85 15.48
CA ASN A 122 26.78 12.18 15.20
C ASN A 122 26.86 13.17 14.02
N THR A 123 28.00 13.83 13.80
CA THR A 123 28.11 14.85 12.74
C THR A 123 28.37 14.26 11.35
N SER A 124 28.07 12.98 11.12
CA SER A 124 28.35 12.26 9.86
C SER A 124 27.06 11.83 9.18
N ASP A 125 26.94 12.13 7.89
CA ASP A 125 25.81 11.68 7.06
C ASP A 125 25.88 10.17 6.72
N GLU A 126 26.86 9.44 7.26
CA GLU A 126 27.04 8.01 7.00
C GLU A 126 26.19 7.12 7.91
N ILE A 127 25.80 7.61 9.10
CA ILE A 127 25.09 6.84 10.13
C ILE A 127 24.02 7.71 10.79
N LEU A 128 22.75 7.32 10.66
CA LEU A 128 21.64 7.93 11.39
C LEU A 128 21.44 7.24 12.74
N THR A 129 21.41 8.01 13.82
CA THR A 129 21.39 7.48 15.18
C THR A 129 20.05 7.74 15.86
N ILE A 130 19.32 6.69 16.22
CA ILE A 130 18.16 6.82 17.13
C ILE A 130 18.68 7.15 18.53
N PRO A 131 18.26 8.25 19.18
CA PRO A 131 18.75 8.60 20.51
C PRO A 131 18.28 7.60 21.58
N ASP A 132 19.07 7.42 22.65
CA ASP A 132 18.78 6.44 23.71
C ASP A 132 17.38 6.61 24.33
N MET A 133 16.89 7.85 24.45
CA MET A 133 15.54 8.13 24.94
C MET A 133 14.41 7.57 24.06
N LEU A 134 14.70 7.24 22.80
CA LEU A 134 13.77 6.59 21.86
C LEU A 134 14.12 5.12 21.60
N ARG A 135 15.29 4.64 22.06
CA ARG A 135 15.60 3.20 22.07
C ARG A 135 14.88 2.50 23.22
N GLU A 136 14.85 3.15 24.38
CA GLU A 136 14.17 2.68 25.59
C GLU A 136 13.35 3.83 26.21
N PRO A 137 12.21 4.21 25.61
CA PRO A 137 11.44 5.35 26.06
C PRO A 137 10.79 5.10 27.43
N ASP A 138 10.79 6.15 28.26
CA ASP A 138 9.98 6.18 29.46
C ASP A 138 8.50 6.45 29.12
N ALA A 139 7.62 6.32 30.12
CA ALA A 139 6.19 6.55 29.93
C ALA A 139 5.87 7.96 29.39
N ALA A 140 6.66 8.98 29.77
CA ALA A 140 6.47 10.34 29.30
C ALA A 140 6.85 10.50 27.82
N THR A 141 7.86 9.76 27.35
CA THR A 141 8.29 9.75 25.96
C THR A 141 7.32 8.93 25.10
N LEU A 142 6.86 7.77 25.58
CA LEU A 142 5.81 6.99 24.93
C LEU A 142 4.51 7.77 24.76
N ALA A 143 4.11 8.56 25.77
CA ALA A 143 2.92 9.40 25.68
C ALA A 143 2.99 10.44 24.53
N LYS A 144 4.20 10.88 24.14
CA LYS A 144 4.39 11.79 23.00
C LYS A 144 4.20 11.09 21.66
N MET A 145 4.33 9.77 21.59
CA MET A 145 4.13 8.99 20.37
C MET A 145 2.66 8.76 20.03
N LYS A 146 1.73 9.10 20.93
CA LYS A 146 0.30 8.84 20.76
C LYS A 146 -0.27 9.38 19.46
N ASP A 147 0.08 10.62 19.13
CA ASP A 147 -0.43 11.29 17.95
C ASP A 147 0.57 11.21 16.79
N LEU A 148 1.70 10.51 16.94
CA LEU A 148 2.72 10.35 15.91
C LEU A 148 2.20 9.43 14.79
N SER A 149 2.08 9.99 13.60
CA SER A 149 1.65 9.33 12.39
C SER A 149 2.61 9.66 11.26
N LEU A 150 3.12 8.63 10.59
CA LEU A 150 3.94 8.82 9.38
C LEU A 150 3.10 9.23 8.16
N ASP A 151 1.77 9.24 8.27
CA ASP A 151 0.86 9.66 7.20
C ASP A 151 0.60 11.19 7.20
N ASP A 152 1.21 11.90 8.15
CA ASP A 152 1.04 13.34 8.34
C ASP A 152 2.36 13.99 8.77
N THR A 153 2.92 14.83 7.90
CA THR A 153 4.17 15.53 8.18
C THR A 153 4.05 16.46 9.38
N THR A 154 2.88 17.08 9.62
CA THR A 154 2.66 17.94 10.80
C THR A 154 2.76 17.14 12.09
N SER A 155 2.15 15.95 12.12
CA SER A 155 2.27 15.02 13.25
C SER A 155 3.74 14.64 13.53
N VAL A 156 4.54 14.39 12.48
CA VAL A 156 5.97 14.11 12.64
C VAL A 156 6.74 15.31 13.20
N THR A 157 6.48 16.52 12.69
CA THR A 157 7.14 17.73 13.21
C THR A 157 6.74 18.03 14.64
N ASP A 158 5.46 17.88 14.99
CA ASP A 158 4.96 18.08 16.36
C ASP A 158 5.61 17.09 17.34
N PHE A 159 5.77 15.83 16.92
CA PHE A 159 6.50 14.83 17.70
C PHE A 159 7.98 15.22 17.89
N LEU A 160 8.68 15.61 16.82
CA LEU A 160 10.07 16.03 16.85
C LEU A 160 10.27 17.20 17.84
N GLU A 161 9.42 18.22 17.76
CA GLU A 161 9.42 19.33 18.71
C GLU A 161 9.14 18.86 20.15
N ALA A 162 8.16 17.96 20.34
CA ALA A 162 7.80 17.43 21.64
C ALA A 162 8.94 16.64 22.30
N VAL A 163 9.78 15.94 21.51
CA VAL A 163 10.98 15.24 22.02
C VAL A 163 12.22 16.14 22.12
N GLY A 164 12.11 17.41 21.75
CA GLY A 164 13.13 18.43 21.96
C GLY A 164 14.07 18.67 20.78
N VAL A 165 13.66 18.32 19.56
CA VAL A 165 14.37 18.70 18.34
C VAL A 165 14.11 20.18 18.05
N GLU A 166 15.18 20.95 17.87
CA GLU A 166 15.06 22.36 17.48
C GLU A 166 14.60 22.47 16.03
N ALA A 167 13.74 23.46 15.72
CA ALA A 167 13.21 23.67 14.37
C ALA A 167 14.29 23.83 13.28
N ALA A 168 15.51 24.28 13.64
CA ALA A 168 16.64 24.37 12.71
C ALA A 168 17.28 23.01 12.35
N ASN A 169 17.01 21.97 13.14
CA ASN A 169 17.51 20.61 12.95
C ASN A 169 16.46 19.68 12.31
N ILE A 170 15.21 20.15 12.16
CA ILE A 170 14.18 19.41 11.43
C ILE A 170 14.53 19.43 9.94
N ALA A 171 14.75 18.24 9.37
CA ALA A 171 15.06 18.07 7.96
C ALA A 171 13.90 18.53 7.08
N SER A 172 14.19 19.29 6.02
CA SER A 172 13.19 19.59 4.99
C SER A 172 12.94 18.38 4.09
N GLU A 173 11.82 18.36 3.37
CA GLU A 173 11.57 17.33 2.35
C GLU A 173 12.74 17.23 1.34
N ASN A 174 13.24 18.37 0.86
CA ASN A 174 14.32 18.37 -0.11
C ASN A 174 15.62 17.78 0.47
N ASP A 175 15.92 18.09 1.73
CA ASP A 175 17.10 17.53 2.40
C ASP A 175 16.96 16.02 2.58
N ALA A 176 15.77 15.56 3.03
CA ALA A 176 15.48 14.15 3.18
C ALA A 176 15.59 13.37 1.86
N LEU A 177 15.05 13.90 0.77
CA LEU A 177 15.14 13.29 -0.56
C LEU A 177 16.59 13.25 -1.08
N THR A 178 17.36 14.31 -0.84
CA THR A 178 18.77 14.41 -1.23
C THR A 178 19.63 13.41 -0.46
N HIS A 179 19.36 13.27 0.84
CA HIS A 179 20.00 12.29 1.70
C HIS A 179 19.74 10.87 1.20
N MET A 180 18.47 10.50 0.99
CA MET A 180 18.07 9.20 0.46
C MET A 180 18.73 8.89 -0.91
N GLN A 181 18.77 9.87 -1.82
CA GLN A 181 19.42 9.72 -3.12
C GLN A 181 20.92 9.43 -2.96
N SER A 182 21.58 10.09 -2.02
CA SER A 182 23.00 9.91 -1.73
C SER A 182 23.27 8.57 -1.07
N ALA A 183 22.39 8.15 -0.15
CA ALA A 183 22.54 6.94 0.64
C ALA A 183 22.31 5.66 -0.16
N PHE A 184 21.26 5.60 -0.98
CA PHE A 184 20.87 4.35 -1.66
C PHE A 184 20.47 4.51 -3.13
N GLY A 185 20.45 5.73 -3.69
CA GLY A 185 20.06 5.94 -5.09
C GLY A 185 20.98 5.27 -6.12
N SER A 186 22.26 5.09 -5.79
CA SER A 186 23.23 4.33 -6.63
C SER A 186 23.64 2.98 -6.05
N MET A 187 23.02 2.57 -4.94
CA MET A 187 23.31 1.31 -4.27
C MET A 187 22.70 0.15 -5.06
N GLU A 188 23.51 -0.84 -5.43
CA GLU A 188 23.03 -2.11 -5.94
C GLU A 188 22.34 -2.88 -4.80
N ARG A 189 21.08 -3.26 -5.01
CA ARG A 189 20.24 -3.93 -4.01
C ARG A 189 19.58 -5.16 -4.62
N GLY A 190 19.43 -6.21 -3.82
CA GLY A 190 18.91 -7.48 -4.28
C GLY A 190 19.94 -8.28 -5.06
N ASP A 191 19.57 -9.51 -5.43
CA ASP A 191 20.46 -10.40 -6.15
C ASP A 191 20.39 -10.21 -7.68
N ASP A 192 21.49 -10.58 -8.34
CA ASP A 192 21.69 -10.48 -9.78
C ASP A 192 20.99 -11.61 -10.58
N SER A 193 19.98 -12.27 -10.00
CA SER A 193 19.22 -13.31 -10.71
C SER A 193 18.41 -12.75 -11.88
N ALA A 194 17.96 -13.66 -12.75
CA ALA A 194 17.14 -13.29 -13.89
C ALA A 194 15.82 -12.67 -13.41
N ASN A 195 15.44 -11.54 -14.02
CA ASN A 195 14.19 -10.86 -13.72
C ASN A 195 13.00 -11.83 -13.95
N PRO A 196 12.18 -12.09 -12.90
CA PRO A 196 11.07 -13.04 -13.01
C PRO A 196 9.92 -12.55 -13.89
N PHE A 197 9.83 -11.26 -14.20
CA PHE A 197 8.76 -10.65 -15.01
C PHE A 197 8.98 -10.74 -16.53
N ILE A 198 10.17 -11.17 -16.96
CA ILE A 198 10.51 -11.37 -18.38
C ILE A 198 10.60 -12.86 -18.76
N THR A 199 10.17 -13.75 -17.86
CA THR A 199 10.12 -15.19 -18.12
C THR A 199 8.90 -15.56 -18.97
N ALA A 200 9.14 -16.04 -20.18
CA ALA A 200 8.10 -16.41 -21.14
C ALA A 200 7.06 -17.39 -20.55
N GLY A 201 5.79 -17.14 -20.87
CA GLY A 201 4.65 -17.96 -20.48
C GLY A 201 3.98 -17.55 -19.16
N LYS A 202 4.56 -16.59 -18.41
CA LYS A 202 3.96 -16.03 -17.21
C LYS A 202 2.85 -15.04 -17.53
N PHE A 203 1.91 -14.92 -16.60
CA PHE A 203 0.91 -13.85 -16.58
C PHE A 203 1.25 -12.87 -15.47
N VAL A 204 1.29 -11.59 -15.79
CA VAL A 204 1.63 -10.52 -14.84
C VAL A 204 0.43 -9.60 -14.72
N ARG A 205 -0.03 -9.39 -13.49
CA ARG A 205 -1.05 -8.39 -13.14
C ARG A 205 -0.32 -7.11 -12.76
N TYR A 206 -0.77 -6.00 -13.33
CA TYR A 206 -0.42 -4.65 -12.92
C TYR A 206 -1.64 -4.00 -12.29
N ILE A 207 -1.45 -3.38 -11.13
CA ILE A 207 -2.42 -2.49 -10.52
C ILE A 207 -1.74 -1.17 -10.15
N ASP A 208 -2.48 -0.07 -10.27
CA ASP A 208 -2.02 1.26 -9.86
C ASP A 208 -3.09 1.93 -9.00
N VAL A 209 -2.63 2.54 -7.90
CA VAL A 209 -3.47 3.20 -6.92
C VAL A 209 -2.96 4.62 -6.71
N THR A 210 -3.78 5.61 -7.02
CA THR A 210 -3.55 7.02 -6.66
C THR A 210 -4.53 7.44 -5.58
N GLN A 211 -4.07 7.55 -4.33
CA GLN A 211 -4.96 7.90 -3.21
C GLN A 211 -4.94 9.39 -2.85
N ASN A 212 -3.84 10.08 -3.12
CA ASN A 212 -3.64 11.46 -2.70
C ASN A 212 -3.32 12.36 -3.91
N SER A 213 -3.84 13.58 -3.89
CA SER A 213 -3.21 14.75 -4.50
C SER A 213 -2.83 15.79 -3.43
N ASP A 214 -2.24 16.90 -3.84
CA ASP A 214 -2.05 18.09 -2.99
C ASP A 214 -3.35 18.80 -2.61
N GLU A 215 -4.45 18.51 -3.31
CA GLU A 215 -5.76 19.16 -3.10
C GLU A 215 -6.79 18.24 -2.42
N PHE A 216 -6.80 16.94 -2.76
CA PHE A 216 -7.88 16.02 -2.36
C PHE A 216 -7.36 14.61 -2.06
N ILE A 217 -8.17 13.86 -1.32
CA ILE A 217 -8.05 12.40 -1.20
C ILE A 217 -9.05 11.74 -2.16
N TYR A 218 -8.58 10.82 -3.00
CA TYR A 218 -9.43 10.14 -3.97
C TYR A 218 -10.24 9.01 -3.35
N VAL A 219 -11.56 9.02 -3.55
CA VAL A 219 -12.51 7.98 -3.14
C VAL A 219 -12.63 6.93 -4.22
N HIS A 220 -12.54 5.67 -3.80
CA HIS A 220 -12.49 4.47 -4.65
C HIS A 220 -13.60 3.47 -4.34
N ALA A 221 -14.49 3.80 -3.40
CA ALA A 221 -15.64 2.99 -3.01
C ALA A 221 -16.60 3.87 -2.20
N ASP A 222 -17.87 3.96 -2.59
CA ASP A 222 -18.89 4.70 -1.83
C ASP A 222 -20.03 3.80 -1.37
N LYS A 223 -19.98 3.39 -0.10
CA LYS A 223 -20.98 2.55 0.55
C LYS A 223 -22.28 3.28 0.89
N LEU A 224 -22.35 4.61 0.70
CA LEU A 224 -23.64 5.30 0.77
C LEU A 224 -24.52 4.98 -0.43
N MET A 225 -23.95 4.45 -1.53
CA MET A 225 -24.69 4.13 -2.74
C MET A 225 -25.33 2.74 -2.72
N GLU A 226 -26.48 2.59 -3.37
CA GLU A 226 -27.07 1.28 -3.67
C GLU A 226 -26.14 0.44 -4.55
N GLU A 227 -26.32 -0.89 -4.53
CA GLU A 227 -25.40 -1.88 -5.11
C GLU A 227 -24.93 -1.55 -6.53
N ASP A 228 -25.84 -1.26 -7.46
CA ASP A 228 -25.50 -0.94 -8.86
C ASP A 228 -24.60 0.30 -8.99
N MET A 229 -24.77 1.28 -8.11
CA MET A 229 -23.97 2.51 -8.11
C MET A 229 -22.66 2.32 -7.34
N PHE A 230 -22.69 1.59 -6.22
CA PHE A 230 -21.47 1.19 -5.49
C PHE A 230 -20.49 0.46 -6.41
N GLU A 231 -20.98 -0.49 -7.22
CA GLU A 231 -20.14 -1.23 -8.19
C GLU A 231 -19.53 -0.32 -9.27
N ARG A 232 -20.11 0.85 -9.54
CA ARG A 232 -19.52 1.86 -10.44
C ARG A 232 -18.47 2.74 -9.77
N THR A 233 -18.52 2.85 -8.44
CA THR A 233 -17.53 3.62 -7.68
C THR A 233 -16.26 2.83 -7.38
N ARG A 234 -16.32 1.50 -7.46
CA ARG A 234 -15.20 0.62 -7.13
C ARG A 234 -14.32 0.30 -8.32
N GLY A 235 -13.05 0.05 -8.01
CA GLY A 235 -12.05 -0.37 -8.97
C GLY A 235 -11.05 0.74 -9.29
N MET A 236 -9.89 0.33 -9.78
CA MET A 236 -8.76 1.19 -10.11
C MET A 236 -8.10 0.66 -11.39
N THR A 237 -7.01 1.30 -11.79
CA THR A 237 -6.18 0.84 -12.90
C THR A 237 -5.77 -0.61 -12.69
N GLU A 238 -6.05 -1.43 -13.69
CA GLU A 238 -5.74 -2.85 -13.70
C GLU A 238 -5.43 -3.30 -15.13
N MET A 239 -4.25 -3.89 -15.31
CA MET A 239 -3.84 -4.46 -16.59
C MET A 239 -3.32 -5.89 -16.40
N THR A 240 -3.55 -6.75 -17.38
CA THR A 240 -3.02 -8.11 -17.37
C THR A 240 -2.18 -8.36 -18.61
N PHE A 241 -0.95 -8.79 -18.38
CA PHE A 241 0.03 -9.08 -19.42
C PHE A 241 0.34 -10.57 -19.48
N LYS A 242 0.61 -11.08 -20.67
CA LYS A 242 1.33 -12.34 -20.88
C LYS A 242 2.73 -12.03 -21.35
N VAL A 243 3.72 -12.62 -20.71
CA VAL A 243 5.11 -12.53 -21.14
C VAL A 243 5.32 -13.49 -22.31
N ASN A 244 5.59 -12.95 -23.50
CA ASN A 244 5.83 -13.75 -24.70
C ASN A 244 7.29 -14.18 -24.79
N SER A 245 8.19 -13.26 -24.47
CA SER A 245 9.64 -13.44 -24.46
C SER A 245 10.28 -12.45 -23.49
N ALA A 246 11.62 -12.43 -23.42
CA ALA A 246 12.34 -11.43 -22.65
C ALA A 246 12.25 -10.00 -23.22
N GLU A 247 11.71 -9.87 -24.43
CA GLU A 247 11.66 -8.63 -25.21
C GLU A 247 10.23 -8.34 -25.71
N SER A 248 9.21 -9.06 -25.25
CA SER A 248 7.83 -8.78 -25.63
C SER A 248 6.80 -9.30 -24.65
N VAL A 249 5.72 -8.52 -24.51
CA VAL A 249 4.55 -8.85 -23.70
C VAL A 249 3.27 -8.62 -24.51
N THR A 250 2.20 -9.33 -24.17
CA THR A 250 0.85 -9.08 -24.71
C THR A 250 -0.04 -8.59 -23.58
N MET A 251 -0.56 -7.37 -23.69
CA MET A 251 -1.67 -6.90 -22.86
C MET A 251 -2.96 -7.58 -23.31
N PHE A 252 -3.75 -8.09 -22.37
CA PHE A 252 -5.04 -8.70 -22.68
C PHE A 252 -6.17 -7.68 -22.76
N ALA A 253 -7.16 -8.00 -23.60
CA ALA A 253 -8.47 -7.36 -23.55
C ALA A 253 -9.04 -7.37 -22.12
N GLY A 254 -9.67 -6.26 -21.72
CA GLY A 254 -10.16 -6.00 -20.36
C GLY A 254 -9.18 -5.21 -19.48
N SER A 255 -7.91 -5.08 -19.89
CA SER A 255 -6.94 -4.17 -19.26
C SER A 255 -7.40 -2.71 -19.40
N ASN A 256 -7.16 -1.89 -18.38
CA ASN A 256 -7.65 -0.52 -18.31
C ASN A 256 -6.83 0.30 -17.31
N ASP A 257 -6.31 1.43 -17.77
CA ASP A 257 -5.60 2.44 -17.00
C ASP A 257 -6.28 3.83 -17.05
N TYR A 258 -7.47 3.91 -17.65
CA TYR A 258 -8.27 5.11 -17.76
C TYR A 258 -9.11 5.35 -16.52
N SER A 259 -9.28 6.63 -16.17
CA SER A 259 -10.09 7.02 -15.03
C SER A 259 -10.91 8.27 -15.30
N LEU A 260 -12.11 8.29 -14.72
CA LEU A 260 -12.95 9.46 -14.55
C LEU A 260 -12.62 10.05 -13.18
N SER A 261 -12.26 11.33 -13.11
CA SER A 261 -11.87 11.96 -11.84
C SER A 261 -12.57 13.28 -11.57
N GLU A 262 -12.62 13.65 -10.29
CA GLU A 262 -13.11 14.95 -9.81
C GLU A 262 -14.50 15.25 -10.37
N SER A 263 -14.76 16.48 -10.83
CA SER A 263 -16.06 16.89 -11.37
C SER A 263 -16.56 16.02 -12.52
N PHE A 264 -15.68 15.34 -13.26
CA PHE A 264 -16.07 14.48 -14.37
C PHE A 264 -16.64 13.15 -13.88
N ALA A 265 -16.08 12.60 -12.79
CA ALA A 265 -16.65 11.44 -12.12
C ALA A 265 -18.02 11.74 -11.51
N GLU A 266 -18.22 12.92 -10.92
CA GLU A 266 -19.52 13.32 -10.37
C GLU A 266 -20.59 13.45 -11.48
N GLN A 267 -20.20 14.01 -12.63
CA GLN A 267 -21.05 14.09 -13.82
C GLN A 267 -21.40 12.70 -14.35
N TYR A 268 -20.42 11.80 -14.42
CA TYR A 268 -20.62 10.40 -14.81
C TYR A 268 -21.64 9.71 -13.92
N LEU A 269 -21.44 9.75 -12.60
CA LEU A 269 -22.34 9.13 -11.63
C LEU A 269 -23.76 9.70 -11.74
N THR A 270 -23.86 11.03 -11.89
CA THR A 270 -25.14 11.70 -12.13
C THR A 270 -25.82 11.20 -13.39
N CYS A 271 -25.07 11.09 -14.49
CA CYS A 271 -25.57 10.61 -15.76
C CYS A 271 -26.12 9.19 -15.65
N VAL A 272 -25.29 8.25 -15.20
CA VAL A 272 -25.62 6.82 -15.18
C VAL A 272 -26.64 6.45 -14.11
N SER A 273 -26.86 7.31 -13.11
CA SER A 273 -27.95 7.14 -12.14
C SER A 273 -29.35 7.25 -12.76
N ASN A 274 -29.46 7.85 -13.95
CA ASN A 274 -30.70 7.89 -14.71
C ASN A 274 -30.62 6.92 -15.90
N SER A 275 -31.41 5.85 -15.86
CA SER A 275 -31.51 4.88 -16.96
C SER A 275 -31.92 5.46 -18.32
N ALA A 276 -32.49 6.68 -18.35
CA ALA A 276 -32.82 7.40 -19.58
C ALA A 276 -31.62 8.08 -20.24
N HIS A 277 -30.49 8.19 -19.53
CA HIS A 277 -29.26 8.79 -20.06
C HIS A 277 -28.26 7.71 -20.50
N GLN A 278 -27.22 8.16 -21.18
CA GLN A 278 -26.06 7.35 -21.57
C GLN A 278 -24.80 8.19 -21.40
N TRP A 279 -23.77 7.62 -20.79
CA TRP A 279 -22.45 8.24 -20.82
C TRP A 279 -21.80 7.99 -22.18
N ILE A 280 -21.37 9.06 -22.84
CA ILE A 280 -20.55 8.98 -24.06
C ILE A 280 -19.12 9.24 -23.65
N ASP A 281 -18.28 8.29 -23.97
CA ASP A 281 -16.86 8.31 -23.68
C ASP A 281 -16.11 8.27 -25.02
N GLU A 282 -15.97 9.46 -25.62
CA GLU A 282 -15.19 9.66 -26.84
C GLU A 282 -14.02 10.60 -26.51
N ASP A 283 -12.82 10.31 -27.04
CA ASP A 283 -11.60 11.15 -26.91
C ASP A 283 -11.76 12.58 -27.43
N SER A 284 -12.89 12.86 -28.08
CA SER A 284 -13.33 14.19 -28.46
C SER A 284 -13.97 14.86 -27.25
N SER A 285 -13.27 15.86 -26.68
CA SER A 285 -13.82 16.73 -25.61
C SER A 285 -15.13 17.45 -25.97
N LYS A 286 -15.54 17.38 -27.24
CA LYS A 286 -16.82 17.90 -27.76
C LYS A 286 -17.96 16.88 -27.67
N GLN A 287 -17.66 15.61 -27.47
CA GLN A 287 -18.62 14.50 -27.45
C GLN A 287 -18.55 13.68 -26.16
N GLN A 288 -17.51 13.82 -25.33
CA GLN A 288 -17.49 13.21 -24.00
C GLN A 288 -18.52 13.85 -23.06
N GLY A 289 -19.23 13.03 -22.29
CA GLY A 289 -20.18 13.48 -21.27
C GLY A 289 -21.54 12.77 -21.30
N CYS A 290 -22.54 13.40 -20.69
CA CYS A 290 -23.87 12.79 -20.56
C CYS A 290 -24.78 13.08 -21.75
N ASP A 291 -25.13 12.04 -22.49
CA ASP A 291 -26.23 12.04 -23.45
C ASP A 291 -27.56 11.80 -22.71
N THR A 292 -28.36 12.86 -22.59
CA THR A 292 -29.60 12.85 -21.81
C THR A 292 -30.81 12.32 -22.58
N ASN A 293 -30.70 12.11 -23.89
CA ASN A 293 -31.82 11.70 -24.75
C ASN A 293 -31.51 10.45 -25.61
N LYS A 294 -30.29 9.91 -25.52
CA LYS A 294 -29.77 8.74 -26.24
C LYS A 294 -29.74 8.92 -27.76
N ASP A 295 -29.49 10.14 -28.23
CA ASP A 295 -29.35 10.43 -29.66
C ASP A 295 -27.90 10.32 -30.17
N GLY A 296 -26.96 9.98 -29.29
CA GLY A 296 -25.53 9.88 -29.58
C GLY A 296 -24.81 11.23 -29.54
N THR A 297 -25.42 12.27 -28.97
CA THR A 297 -24.81 13.60 -28.85
C THR A 297 -24.87 14.13 -27.43
N VAL A 298 -23.82 14.85 -27.02
CA VAL A 298 -23.79 15.58 -25.74
C VAL A 298 -24.23 17.02 -26.00
N ASP A 299 -25.33 17.43 -25.39
CA ASP A 299 -25.83 18.81 -25.49
C ASP A 299 -25.00 19.76 -24.62
N GLN A 300 -23.90 20.26 -25.16
CA GLN A 300 -23.07 21.26 -24.48
C GLN A 300 -23.72 22.66 -24.44
N THR A 301 -24.80 22.89 -25.19
CA THR A 301 -25.52 24.18 -25.24
C THR A 301 -26.30 24.45 -23.95
N ASN A 302 -26.72 23.39 -23.26
CA ASN A 302 -27.37 23.44 -21.94
C ASN A 302 -26.41 23.13 -20.79
N GLY A 303 -25.10 23.09 -21.07
CA GLY A 303 -24.05 22.71 -20.13
C GLY A 303 -23.97 21.19 -19.95
N SER A 304 -22.78 20.69 -19.61
CA SER A 304 -22.67 19.32 -19.11
C SER A 304 -23.65 19.11 -17.95
N VAL A 305 -24.14 17.88 -17.76
CA VAL A 305 -25.08 17.55 -16.68
C VAL A 305 -24.55 18.11 -15.36
N THR A 306 -25.34 18.95 -14.70
CA THR A 306 -24.95 19.44 -13.37
C THR A 306 -24.92 18.26 -12.41
N PRO A 307 -23.81 18.03 -11.68
CA PRO A 307 -23.75 16.96 -10.71
C PRO A 307 -24.92 16.99 -9.72
N ASP A 308 -25.54 15.83 -9.49
CA ASP A 308 -26.49 15.66 -8.40
C ASP A 308 -25.72 15.76 -7.08
N SER A 309 -26.22 16.59 -6.15
CA SER A 309 -25.64 16.82 -4.84
C SER A 309 -25.25 15.56 -4.05
N LYS A 310 -25.91 14.42 -4.27
CA LYS A 310 -25.55 13.16 -3.59
C LYS A 310 -24.21 12.56 -4.08
N PHE A 311 -23.78 12.96 -5.28
CA PHE A 311 -22.51 12.56 -5.90
C PHE A 311 -21.44 13.65 -5.80
N VAL A 312 -21.77 14.80 -5.21
CA VAL A 312 -20.77 15.85 -4.95
C VAL A 312 -20.14 15.58 -3.59
N LEU A 313 -18.82 15.44 -3.58
CA LEU A 313 -18.06 15.29 -2.34
C LEU A 313 -17.66 16.66 -1.78
N ASN A 314 -17.29 16.71 -0.50
CA ASN A 314 -16.75 17.93 0.09
C ASN A 314 -15.33 18.19 -0.41
N ASP A 315 -14.84 19.43 -0.24
CA ASP A 315 -13.54 19.92 -0.75
C ASP A 315 -12.30 19.15 -0.27
N ALA A 316 -12.41 18.20 0.65
CA ALA A 316 -11.29 17.32 1.05
C ALA A 316 -11.19 16.05 0.20
N PHE A 317 -12.23 15.72 -0.57
CA PHE A 317 -12.36 14.45 -1.27
C PHE A 317 -12.81 14.64 -2.72
N ALA A 318 -12.33 13.77 -3.60
CA ALA A 318 -12.77 13.71 -4.99
C ALA A 318 -12.93 12.25 -5.41
N TYR A 319 -13.76 11.95 -6.40
CA TYR A 319 -13.78 10.61 -6.98
C TYR A 319 -12.60 10.40 -7.94
N LYS A 320 -12.08 9.17 -7.97
CA LYS A 320 -11.27 8.66 -9.08
C LYS A 320 -11.77 7.26 -9.41
N LEU A 321 -12.62 7.18 -10.43
CA LEU A 321 -13.33 5.98 -10.83
C LEU A 321 -12.67 5.39 -12.07
N ARG A 322 -12.65 4.07 -12.19
CA ARG A 322 -12.21 3.39 -13.41
C ARG A 322 -13.17 3.69 -14.56
N ASP A 323 -12.66 4.12 -15.71
CA ASP A 323 -13.49 4.32 -16.89
C ASP A 323 -13.67 3.01 -17.66
N LEU A 324 -14.67 2.22 -17.29
CA LEU A 324 -14.88 0.90 -17.89
C LEU A 324 -15.11 0.93 -19.40
N ALA A 325 -15.55 2.05 -19.98
CA ALA A 325 -15.80 2.17 -21.41
C ALA A 325 -14.49 2.18 -22.23
N GLN A 326 -13.39 2.65 -21.66
CA GLN A 326 -12.04 2.64 -22.25
C GLN A 326 -11.29 1.32 -22.05
N SER A 327 -11.92 0.27 -21.50
CA SER A 327 -11.23 -1.01 -21.33
C SER A 327 -10.79 -1.57 -22.68
N ALA A 328 -9.54 -2.04 -22.77
CA ALA A 328 -8.99 -2.61 -23.99
C ALA A 328 -9.92 -3.70 -24.56
N THR A 329 -10.28 -3.59 -25.84
CA THR A 329 -11.25 -4.51 -26.48
C THR A 329 -10.59 -5.68 -27.20
N ALA A 330 -9.26 -5.63 -27.36
CA ALA A 330 -8.46 -6.64 -28.01
C ALA A 330 -7.13 -6.82 -27.28
N ASP A 331 -6.49 -7.96 -27.52
CA ASP A 331 -5.12 -8.19 -27.07
C ASP A 331 -4.16 -7.35 -27.94
N GLU A 332 -3.14 -6.78 -27.31
CA GLU A 332 -2.13 -5.93 -27.95
C GLU A 332 -0.72 -6.41 -27.57
N GLU A 333 0.15 -6.58 -28.56
CA GLU A 333 1.54 -6.99 -28.33
C GLU A 333 2.46 -5.77 -28.31
N PHE A 334 3.25 -5.68 -27.25
CA PHE A 334 4.31 -4.70 -27.05
C PHE A 334 5.66 -5.39 -27.28
N THR A 335 6.45 -4.84 -28.18
CA THR A 335 7.77 -5.32 -28.59
C THR A 335 8.88 -4.68 -27.75
N ALA A 336 10.14 -5.00 -28.06
CA ALA A 336 11.30 -4.49 -27.34
C ALA A 336 11.38 -2.96 -27.34
N GLU A 337 10.98 -2.33 -28.45
CA GLU A 337 10.97 -0.86 -28.59
C GLU A 337 9.85 -0.24 -27.75
N ASP A 338 8.69 -0.91 -27.69
CA ASP A 338 7.53 -0.41 -26.94
C ASP A 338 7.70 -0.53 -25.42
N ILE A 339 8.48 -1.52 -24.96
CA ILE A 339 8.74 -1.73 -23.52
C ILE A 339 10.03 -1.06 -23.04
N GLU A 340 10.76 -0.31 -23.89
CA GLU A 340 11.99 0.37 -23.47
C GLU A 340 11.67 1.41 -22.37
N GLY A 341 12.33 1.30 -21.21
CA GLY A 341 12.07 2.16 -20.05
C GLY A 341 10.85 1.75 -19.21
N TRP A 342 10.11 0.71 -19.60
CA TRP A 342 8.95 0.21 -18.87
C TRP A 342 9.33 -0.93 -17.92
N LYS A 343 9.57 -0.59 -16.65
CA LYS A 343 9.74 -1.58 -15.59
C LYS A 343 8.40 -2.24 -15.23
N PRO A 344 8.37 -3.56 -14.98
CA PRO A 344 9.52 -4.46 -14.82
C PRO A 344 9.94 -5.18 -16.11
N PHE A 345 9.46 -4.81 -17.29
CA PHE A 345 9.70 -5.57 -18.52
C PHE A 345 11.00 -5.20 -19.25
N ASP A 346 11.55 -4.01 -19.00
CA ASP A 346 12.72 -3.45 -19.68
C ASP A 346 14.10 -3.91 -19.15
N VAL A 347 14.14 -4.61 -18.01
CA VAL A 347 15.39 -5.00 -17.34
C VAL A 347 15.61 -6.50 -17.30
N GLN A 348 16.88 -6.92 -17.33
CA GLN A 348 17.25 -8.34 -17.39
C GLN A 348 17.46 -8.97 -16.01
N LYS A 349 17.84 -8.18 -15.01
CA LYS A 349 18.16 -8.67 -13.67
C LYS A 349 17.15 -8.21 -12.63
N ALA A 350 16.99 -9.00 -11.59
CA ALA A 350 16.15 -8.64 -10.45
C ALA A 350 16.72 -7.45 -9.66
N SER A 351 18.05 -7.33 -9.55
CA SER A 351 18.74 -6.18 -8.94
C SER A 351 18.41 -4.85 -9.62
N ASP A 352 18.25 -4.84 -10.95
CA ASP A 352 17.89 -3.64 -11.73
C ASP A 352 16.44 -3.16 -11.49
N LEU A 353 15.60 -3.98 -10.85
CA LEU A 353 14.28 -3.56 -10.38
C LEU A 353 14.35 -2.73 -9.10
N ASN A 354 15.46 -2.78 -8.36
CA ASN A 354 15.62 -2.04 -7.12
C ASN A 354 16.32 -0.70 -7.40
N HIS A 355 15.55 0.36 -7.58
CA HIS A 355 16.08 1.68 -7.96
C HIS A 355 15.41 2.81 -7.17
N TYR A 356 16.11 3.93 -7.07
CA TYR A 356 15.57 5.15 -6.50
C TYR A 356 16.11 6.36 -7.25
N THR A 357 15.19 7.20 -7.71
CA THR A 357 15.52 8.45 -8.39
C THR A 357 14.67 9.57 -7.79
N ALA A 358 15.33 10.51 -7.13
CA ALA A 358 14.70 11.72 -6.60
C ALA A 358 14.69 12.86 -7.62
N ASN A 359 13.60 13.62 -7.63
CA ASN A 359 13.45 14.88 -8.38
C ASN A 359 13.85 14.78 -9.87
N ASN A 360 13.55 13.67 -10.51
CA ASN A 360 13.82 13.47 -11.94
C ASN A 360 12.86 14.33 -12.77
N VAL A 361 13.41 15.12 -13.69
CA VAL A 361 12.67 16.08 -14.51
C VAL A 361 12.72 15.69 -15.97
N TRP A 362 11.55 15.49 -16.58
CA TRP A 362 11.41 15.04 -17.97
C TRP A 362 10.15 15.60 -18.64
N ASP A 363 10.10 15.56 -19.97
CA ASP A 363 9.01 16.11 -20.79
C ASP A 363 8.05 14.99 -21.23
N ASP A 364 6.87 14.94 -20.62
CA ASP A 364 5.78 13.96 -20.84
C ASP A 364 4.75 14.51 -21.83
N LYS A 365 5.26 15.06 -22.94
CA LYS A 365 4.42 15.55 -24.02
C LYS A 365 3.94 14.38 -24.88
N ASP A 366 2.70 14.48 -25.35
CA ASP A 366 2.20 13.57 -26.38
C ASP A 366 3.06 13.68 -27.64
N GLU A 367 3.25 12.56 -28.35
CA GLU A 367 4.06 12.52 -29.58
C GLU A 367 3.60 13.53 -30.64
N ASP A 368 2.28 13.73 -30.73
CA ASP A 368 1.63 14.65 -31.67
C ASP A 368 1.53 16.10 -31.15
N SER A 369 1.95 16.37 -29.92
CA SER A 369 1.90 17.68 -29.30
C SER A 369 3.18 18.49 -29.56
N ASN A 370 2.99 19.76 -29.97
CA ASN A 370 4.08 20.74 -30.02
C ASN A 370 4.30 21.47 -28.69
N THR A 371 3.50 21.14 -27.65
CA THR A 371 3.57 21.77 -26.34
C THR A 371 4.19 20.79 -25.36
N SER A 372 5.30 21.20 -24.74
CA SER A 372 5.91 20.43 -23.66
C SER A 372 4.96 20.28 -22.47
N ASN A 373 5.10 19.17 -21.77
CA ASN A 373 4.40 18.87 -20.53
C ASN A 373 5.43 18.28 -19.54
N TRP A 374 6.22 19.17 -18.96
CA TRP A 374 7.25 18.83 -17.99
C TRP A 374 6.64 18.29 -16.70
N ILE A 375 7.30 17.26 -16.18
CA ILE A 375 7.02 16.64 -14.89
C ILE A 375 8.30 16.60 -14.08
N ARG A 376 8.14 16.66 -12.76
CA ARG A 376 9.15 16.20 -11.80
C ARG A 376 8.60 15.03 -11.02
N ASP A 377 9.36 13.94 -10.93
CA ASP A 377 8.98 12.81 -10.10
C ASP A 377 10.07 12.38 -9.13
N THR A 378 9.64 11.72 -8.06
CA THR A 378 10.52 10.87 -7.25
C THR A 378 9.95 9.47 -7.32
N THR A 379 10.77 8.52 -7.73
CA THR A 379 10.36 7.13 -7.97
C THR A 379 11.25 6.18 -7.18
N SER A 380 10.63 5.26 -6.46
CA SER A 380 11.29 4.10 -5.82
C SER A 380 10.69 2.81 -6.37
N GLY A 381 11.48 2.04 -7.11
CA GLY A 381 11.15 0.69 -7.52
C GLY A 381 11.80 -0.34 -6.61
N SER A 382 11.07 -1.39 -6.23
CA SER A 382 11.59 -2.44 -5.37
C SER A 382 10.96 -3.78 -5.69
N PHE A 383 11.80 -4.79 -5.92
CA PHE A 383 11.38 -6.18 -6.08
C PHE A 383 11.59 -6.97 -4.78
N ASP A 384 10.50 -7.55 -4.29
CA ASP A 384 10.51 -8.44 -3.12
C ASP A 384 10.53 -9.91 -3.58
N PRO A 385 11.64 -10.64 -3.39
CA PRO A 385 11.76 -12.03 -3.82
C PRO A 385 10.90 -13.00 -3.00
N VAL A 386 10.46 -12.62 -1.80
CA VAL A 386 9.62 -13.47 -0.92
C VAL A 386 8.15 -13.36 -1.32
N THR A 387 7.66 -12.14 -1.57
CA THR A 387 6.27 -11.93 -2.03
C THR A 387 6.11 -12.19 -3.54
N GLY A 388 7.19 -12.02 -4.31
CA GLY A 388 7.18 -12.06 -5.78
C GLY A 388 6.57 -10.80 -6.41
N ILE A 389 6.54 -9.69 -5.67
CA ILE A 389 5.94 -8.42 -6.10
C ILE A 389 7.06 -7.43 -6.46
N TYR A 390 6.92 -6.76 -7.61
CA TYR A 390 7.63 -5.51 -7.88
C TYR A 390 6.68 -4.35 -7.59
N SER A 391 7.08 -3.45 -6.70
CA SER A 391 6.31 -2.26 -6.34
C SER A 391 7.00 -0.98 -6.82
N GLU A 392 6.23 -0.03 -7.31
CA GLU A 392 6.69 1.31 -7.65
C GLU A 392 5.94 2.35 -6.82
N ILE A 393 6.67 3.13 -6.03
CA ILE A 393 6.15 4.23 -5.24
C ILE A 393 6.59 5.53 -5.91
N VAL A 394 5.64 6.38 -6.27
CA VAL A 394 5.91 7.59 -7.05
C VAL A 394 5.19 8.80 -6.46
N LYS A 395 5.92 9.89 -6.27
CA LYS A 395 5.37 11.25 -6.21
C LYS A 395 5.59 11.91 -7.57
N LYS A 396 4.53 12.44 -8.18
CA LYS A 396 4.53 13.14 -9.47
C LYS A 396 4.06 14.58 -9.29
N GLU A 397 4.85 15.52 -9.79
CA GLU A 397 4.62 16.95 -9.82
C GLU A 397 4.46 17.42 -11.28
N THR A 398 3.28 17.91 -11.67
CA THR A 398 3.04 18.43 -13.02
C THR A 398 3.50 19.87 -13.13
N LEU A 399 4.51 20.15 -13.96
CA LEU A 399 5.11 21.48 -14.16
C LEU A 399 4.56 22.20 -15.40
N GLY A 400 3.91 21.46 -16.31
CA GLY A 400 3.31 22.00 -17.52
C GLY A 400 4.34 22.44 -18.55
N SER A 401 4.21 23.62 -19.17
CA SER A 401 5.02 23.96 -20.34
C SER A 401 6.50 24.27 -20.07
N ASP A 402 6.93 24.38 -18.81
CA ASP A 402 8.31 24.71 -18.44
C ASP A 402 8.76 23.94 -17.19
N ALA A 403 9.96 23.35 -17.23
CA ALA A 403 10.57 22.57 -16.16
C ALA A 403 10.85 23.35 -14.86
N SER A 404 10.81 24.69 -14.92
CA SER A 404 11.07 25.57 -13.77
C SER A 404 9.79 26.06 -13.07
N ASN A 405 8.62 25.74 -13.60
CA ASN A 405 7.35 26.13 -13.00
C ASN A 405 7.17 25.50 -11.61
N SER A 406 6.38 26.16 -10.78
CA SER A 406 5.77 25.51 -9.62
C SER A 406 4.79 24.44 -10.08
N PRO A 407 4.68 23.31 -9.37
CA PRO A 407 3.73 22.28 -9.74
C PRO A 407 2.30 22.82 -9.72
N SER A 408 1.53 22.52 -10.76
CA SER A 408 0.10 22.79 -10.82
C SER A 408 -0.74 21.68 -10.20
N ARG A 409 -0.12 20.52 -9.96
CA ARG A 409 -0.74 19.33 -9.36
C ARG A 409 0.37 18.43 -8.84
N VAL A 410 0.14 17.85 -7.66
CA VAL A 410 0.98 16.81 -7.07
C VAL A 410 0.11 15.58 -6.87
N THR A 411 0.64 14.40 -7.17
CA THR A 411 -0.04 13.13 -6.91
C THR A 411 0.92 12.11 -6.36
N GLU A 412 0.41 11.22 -5.52
CA GLU A 412 1.15 10.08 -5.01
C GLU A 412 0.45 8.79 -5.44
N ARG A 413 1.23 7.87 -6.01
CA ARG A 413 0.75 6.56 -6.41
C ARG A 413 1.64 5.43 -5.90
N VAL A 414 1.02 4.27 -5.73
CA VAL A 414 1.73 3.00 -5.63
C VAL A 414 1.21 2.06 -6.71
N ALA A 415 2.13 1.41 -7.39
CA ALA A 415 1.81 0.36 -8.33
C ALA A 415 2.43 -0.97 -7.90
N TYR A 416 1.77 -2.07 -8.28
CA TYR A 416 2.24 -3.42 -8.02
C TYR A 416 2.18 -4.26 -9.29
N TYR A 417 3.27 -4.96 -9.57
CA TYR A 417 3.36 -6.00 -10.58
C TYR A 417 3.57 -7.35 -9.89
N TYR A 418 2.76 -8.34 -10.24
CA TYR A 418 2.86 -9.67 -9.64
C TYR A 418 2.38 -10.77 -10.58
N GLU A 419 2.92 -11.98 -10.39
CA GLU A 419 2.52 -13.15 -11.16
C GLU A 419 1.13 -13.67 -10.75
N ILE A 420 0.29 -13.98 -11.74
CA ILE A 420 -0.98 -14.69 -11.56
C ILE A 420 -0.97 -16.02 -12.34
N PRO A 421 -1.67 -17.08 -11.88
CA PRO A 421 -1.61 -18.38 -12.55
C PRO A 421 -2.19 -18.40 -13.97
N THR A 422 -3.26 -17.64 -14.21
CA THR A 422 -3.92 -17.49 -15.51
C THR A 422 -4.46 -16.06 -15.63
N LYS A 423 -4.79 -15.61 -16.84
CA LYS A 423 -5.33 -14.27 -17.09
C LYS A 423 -6.59 -13.92 -16.29
N ASP A 424 -7.41 -14.93 -15.95
CA ASP A 424 -8.69 -14.76 -15.23
C ASP A 424 -8.54 -15.03 -13.71
N SER A 425 -7.31 -15.25 -13.23
CA SER A 425 -7.01 -15.50 -11.81
C SER A 425 -6.62 -14.22 -11.07
N GLU A 426 -6.66 -14.29 -9.75
CA GLU A 426 -6.22 -13.23 -8.86
C GLU A 426 -5.50 -13.83 -7.63
N ARG A 427 -4.64 -13.05 -6.99
CA ARG A 427 -4.02 -13.35 -5.69
C ARG A 427 -4.68 -12.51 -4.59
N TYR A 428 -4.71 -13.09 -3.39
CA TYR A 428 -5.41 -12.49 -2.27
C TYR A 428 -4.56 -12.52 -1.00
N VAL A 429 -4.75 -11.50 -0.17
CA VAL A 429 -4.41 -11.54 1.25
C VAL A 429 -5.55 -12.27 1.97
N ASP A 430 -5.25 -13.36 2.66
CA ASP A 430 -6.24 -14.07 3.49
C ASP A 430 -6.10 -13.64 4.94
N PHE A 431 -7.15 -12.99 5.45
CA PHE A 431 -7.16 -12.46 6.81
C PHE A 431 -7.24 -13.55 7.88
N THR A 432 -7.54 -14.81 7.52
CA THR A 432 -7.64 -15.92 8.46
C THR A 432 -6.46 -15.95 9.42
N GLY A 433 -6.76 -15.94 10.73
CA GLY A 433 -5.76 -15.85 11.79
C GLY A 433 -6.01 -14.68 12.73
N THR A 434 -4.96 -14.27 13.43
CA THR A 434 -5.03 -13.25 14.47
C THR A 434 -4.29 -12.00 14.00
N TRP A 435 -4.96 -10.85 14.09
CA TRP A 435 -4.39 -9.53 13.76
C TRP A 435 -4.40 -8.64 14.98
N GLU A 436 -3.31 -7.90 15.19
CA GLU A 436 -3.10 -7.03 16.34
C GLU A 436 -3.02 -5.56 15.92
N THR A 437 -3.66 -4.69 16.69
CA THR A 437 -3.51 -3.23 16.67
C THR A 437 -3.01 -2.76 18.03
N LYS A 438 -2.04 -1.84 18.03
CA LYS A 438 -1.55 -1.16 19.25
C LYS A 438 -1.96 0.31 19.24
N GLU A 439 -2.28 0.84 20.41
CA GLU A 439 -2.60 2.25 20.65
C GLU A 439 -1.85 2.76 21.89
N TYR A 440 -1.36 4.00 21.85
CA TYR A 440 -0.62 4.63 22.95
C TYR A 440 -1.52 5.57 23.74
N CYS A 441 -1.59 5.37 25.06
CA CYS A 441 -2.46 6.15 25.92
C CYS A 441 -1.72 7.34 26.56
N ASP A 442 -2.46 8.32 27.10
CA ASP A 442 -1.87 9.55 27.67
C ASP A 442 -0.99 9.30 28.90
N ASN A 443 -1.17 8.15 29.56
CA ASN A 443 -0.36 7.73 30.70
C ASN A 443 0.92 6.97 30.29
N GLY A 444 1.15 6.78 28.99
CA GLY A 444 2.31 6.07 28.43
C GLY A 444 2.17 4.55 28.39
N GLU A 445 1.02 3.99 28.78
CA GLU A 445 0.72 2.57 28.58
C GLU A 445 0.21 2.31 27.16
N VAL A 446 0.30 1.05 26.72
CA VAL A 446 -0.11 0.61 25.39
C VAL A 446 -1.36 -0.25 25.50
N ALA A 447 -2.43 0.14 24.81
CA ALA A 447 -3.62 -0.67 24.63
C ALA A 447 -3.45 -1.58 23.40
N VAL A 448 -3.94 -2.81 23.49
CA VAL A 448 -3.78 -3.82 22.42
C VAL A 448 -5.13 -4.44 22.11
N SER A 449 -5.57 -4.25 20.88
CA SER A 449 -6.78 -4.86 20.33
C SER A 449 -6.42 -5.98 19.37
N THR A 450 -7.17 -7.07 19.40
CA THR A 450 -6.96 -8.25 18.58
C THR A 450 -8.21 -8.61 17.82
N MET A 451 -8.08 -8.83 16.51
CA MET A 451 -9.13 -9.38 15.64
C MET A 451 -8.76 -10.80 15.21
N VAL A 452 -9.56 -11.78 15.61
CA VAL A 452 -9.42 -13.19 15.21
C VAL A 452 -10.40 -13.50 14.08
N PHE A 453 -9.88 -13.61 12.87
CA PHE A 453 -10.62 -13.95 11.67
C PHE A 453 -10.75 -15.47 11.54
N GLY A 454 -11.93 -15.99 11.90
CA GLY A 454 -12.29 -17.40 11.77
C GLY A 454 -12.98 -17.71 10.45
N ALA A 455 -13.51 -18.93 10.31
CA ALA A 455 -14.11 -19.37 9.05
C ALA A 455 -15.37 -18.60 8.59
N THR A 456 -16.11 -17.99 9.52
CA THR A 456 -17.41 -17.33 9.23
C THR A 456 -17.64 -16.02 9.96
N LYS A 457 -16.81 -15.72 10.96
CA LYS A 457 -16.92 -14.54 11.81
C LYS A 457 -15.55 -14.08 12.25
N VAL A 458 -15.50 -12.83 12.67
CA VAL A 458 -14.36 -12.18 13.30
C VAL A 458 -14.71 -11.93 14.75
N THR A 459 -13.81 -12.32 15.65
CA THR A 459 -13.93 -12.04 17.08
C THR A 459 -12.91 -10.99 17.45
N THR A 460 -13.37 -9.85 17.97
CA THR A 460 -12.50 -8.77 18.43
C THR A 460 -12.51 -8.71 19.96
N SER A 461 -11.35 -8.50 20.56
CA SER A 461 -11.17 -8.41 22.00
C SER A 461 -9.88 -7.67 22.35
N GLY A 462 -9.71 -7.28 23.62
CA GLY A 462 -8.48 -6.67 24.12
C GLY A 462 -8.76 -5.35 24.81
N SER A 463 -7.90 -4.37 24.62
CA SER A 463 -8.04 -3.04 25.21
C SER A 463 -7.93 -1.92 24.17
N GLU A 464 -8.55 -0.78 24.49
CA GLU A 464 -8.40 0.51 23.80
C GLU A 464 -7.99 1.58 24.81
N CYS A 465 -7.45 2.71 24.33
CA CYS A 465 -7.20 3.85 25.20
C CYS A 465 -8.49 4.60 25.51
N GLY A 466 -9.09 4.27 26.67
CA GLY A 466 -10.26 4.93 27.24
C GLY A 466 -9.89 5.99 28.28
N SER A 467 -10.83 6.89 28.59
CA SER A 467 -10.67 7.90 29.64
C SER A 467 -11.93 8.00 30.49
N GLU A 468 -11.78 7.72 31.78
CA GLU A 468 -12.84 8.00 32.75
C GLU A 468 -12.96 9.51 33.02
N ASN A 469 -14.14 10.09 32.78
CA ASN A 469 -14.49 11.47 33.13
C ASN A 469 -13.57 12.55 32.51
N GLY A 470 -12.94 12.29 31.37
CA GLY A 470 -12.04 13.23 30.70
C GLY A 470 -10.66 13.38 31.36
N GLY A 471 -10.24 12.38 32.15
CA GLY A 471 -8.87 12.25 32.65
C GLY A 471 -7.87 11.81 31.57
N GLN A 472 -6.62 11.55 31.97
CA GLN A 472 -5.63 10.93 31.08
C GLN A 472 -6.12 9.54 30.67
N SER A 473 -6.03 9.24 29.37
CA SER A 473 -6.40 7.90 28.90
C SER A 473 -5.43 6.82 29.39
N SER A 474 -5.97 5.62 29.60
CA SER A 474 -5.27 4.39 29.95
C SER A 474 -5.93 3.21 29.25
N PRO A 475 -5.26 2.04 29.13
CA PRO A 475 -5.89 0.86 28.56
C PRO A 475 -7.13 0.43 29.34
N GLU A 476 -8.26 0.37 28.66
CA GLU A 476 -9.54 -0.10 29.18
C GLU A 476 -9.98 -1.36 28.41
N ASP A 477 -10.53 -2.35 29.11
CA ASP A 477 -11.04 -3.59 28.51
C ASP A 477 -12.25 -3.28 27.61
N MET A 478 -12.12 -3.58 26.33
CA MET A 478 -13.19 -3.39 25.33
C MET A 478 -14.25 -4.49 25.42
N GLY A 479 -13.99 -5.55 26.21
CA GLY A 479 -14.75 -6.78 26.18
C GLY A 479 -14.48 -7.59 24.91
N GLN A 480 -15.45 -8.41 24.52
CA GLN A 480 -15.38 -9.25 23.33
C GLN A 480 -16.64 -9.09 22.49
N PHE A 481 -16.46 -8.92 21.19
CA PHE A 481 -17.53 -8.75 20.22
C PHE A 481 -17.28 -9.62 18.98
N ASP A 482 -18.35 -10.14 18.42
CA ASP A 482 -18.32 -10.97 17.21
C ASP A 482 -19.03 -10.22 16.07
N ALA A 483 -18.44 -10.23 14.89
CA ALA A 483 -19.05 -9.74 13.66
C ALA A 483 -18.90 -10.78 12.54
N THR A 484 -19.92 -10.92 11.70
CA THR A 484 -19.82 -11.67 10.45
C THR A 484 -19.05 -10.87 9.42
N TYR A 485 -18.52 -11.54 8.40
CA TYR A 485 -17.88 -10.86 7.26
C TYR A 485 -18.84 -9.92 6.52
N ALA A 486 -20.14 -10.22 6.49
CA ALA A 486 -21.15 -9.35 5.88
C ALA A 486 -21.38 -8.07 6.69
N GLU A 487 -21.36 -8.14 8.03
CA GLU A 487 -21.47 -6.96 8.89
C GLU A 487 -20.24 -6.05 8.74
N LEU A 488 -19.02 -6.63 8.70
CA LEU A 488 -17.81 -5.85 8.41
C LEU A 488 -17.81 -5.27 6.98
N GLY A 489 -18.25 -6.05 5.99
CA GLY A 489 -18.37 -5.61 4.59
C GLY A 489 -19.44 -4.54 4.36
N ALA A 490 -20.34 -4.33 5.32
CA ALA A 490 -21.35 -3.26 5.27
C ALA A 490 -20.77 -1.88 5.63
N ILE A 491 -19.64 -1.85 6.34
CA ILE A 491 -18.94 -0.63 6.77
C ILE A 491 -17.67 -0.40 5.94
N ASP A 492 -16.58 0.02 6.58
CA ASP A 492 -15.31 0.38 5.97
C ASP A 492 -14.41 -0.82 5.58
N TYR A 493 -14.68 -2.03 6.07
CA TYR A 493 -14.04 -3.26 5.59
C TYR A 493 -14.77 -3.84 4.37
N TRP A 494 -15.10 -2.96 3.43
CA TRP A 494 -16.05 -3.15 2.33
C TRP A 494 -15.77 -4.36 1.42
N TRP A 495 -14.55 -4.90 1.45
CA TRP A 495 -14.16 -6.08 0.67
C TRP A 495 -14.60 -7.41 1.28
N PHE A 496 -14.96 -7.47 2.57
CA PHE A 496 -15.35 -8.72 3.21
C PHE A 496 -16.73 -9.22 2.78
N GLY A 497 -16.95 -10.53 2.94
CA GLY A 497 -18.25 -11.16 2.67
C GLY A 497 -18.53 -11.43 1.19
N GLN A 498 -17.55 -11.21 0.31
CA GLN A 498 -17.67 -11.52 -1.12
C GLN A 498 -17.69 -13.03 -1.37
N THR A 499 -18.48 -13.44 -2.37
CA THR A 499 -18.68 -14.84 -2.78
C THR A 499 -17.33 -15.54 -3.05
N ASP A 500 -17.16 -16.75 -2.51
CA ASP A 500 -15.95 -17.59 -2.62
C ASP A 500 -14.65 -17.01 -2.02
N ARG A 501 -14.72 -15.82 -1.40
CA ARG A 501 -13.54 -15.11 -0.85
C ARG A 501 -13.86 -14.28 0.39
N ALA A 502 -14.75 -14.77 1.25
CA ALA A 502 -15.32 -13.99 2.37
C ALA A 502 -14.29 -13.32 3.29
N SER A 503 -13.12 -13.94 3.52
CA SER A 503 -12.01 -13.46 4.35
C SER A 503 -10.85 -12.84 3.57
N LYS A 504 -11.01 -12.62 2.27
CA LYS A 504 -9.89 -12.37 1.34
C LYS A 504 -10.07 -11.06 0.59
N ALA A 505 -8.98 -10.30 0.51
CA ALA A 505 -8.92 -9.02 -0.19
C ALA A 505 -7.83 -9.03 -1.26
N THR A 506 -8.04 -8.28 -2.34
CA THR A 506 -6.98 -7.97 -3.31
C THR A 506 -6.11 -6.81 -2.80
N LEU A 507 -4.91 -6.64 -3.36
CA LEU A 507 -4.06 -5.48 -3.04
C LEU A 507 -4.73 -4.15 -3.43
N THR A 508 -5.51 -4.15 -4.51
CA THR A 508 -6.36 -3.04 -4.93
C THR A 508 -7.31 -2.65 -3.81
N GLU A 509 -8.07 -3.60 -3.26
CA GLU A 509 -9.05 -3.34 -2.20
C GLU A 509 -8.39 -2.79 -0.92
N LEU A 510 -7.23 -3.32 -0.55
CA LEU A 510 -6.49 -2.91 0.66
C LEU A 510 -5.74 -1.58 0.52
N ASN A 511 -5.76 -0.96 -0.66
CA ASN A 511 -5.15 0.33 -0.92
C ASN A 511 -6.20 1.35 -1.41
N THR A 512 -7.41 1.33 -0.85
CA THR A 512 -8.52 2.21 -1.26
C THR A 512 -8.86 3.27 -0.24
N VAL A 513 -9.65 4.26 -0.66
CA VAL A 513 -10.40 5.12 0.26
C VAL A 513 -11.87 4.82 0.09
N VAL A 514 -12.54 4.49 1.18
CA VAL A 514 -13.96 4.14 1.21
C VAL A 514 -14.75 5.18 1.99
N ARG A 515 -15.88 5.64 1.43
CA ARG A 515 -16.88 6.43 2.13
C ARG A 515 -17.96 5.51 2.69
N PHE A 516 -18.37 5.69 3.94
CA PHE A 516 -19.44 4.91 4.56
C PHE A 516 -20.21 5.71 5.62
N CYS A 517 -21.36 5.18 6.04
CA CYS A 517 -22.19 5.77 7.10
C CYS A 517 -22.18 4.85 8.33
N ASP A 518 -21.76 5.39 9.47
CA ASP A 518 -21.66 4.71 10.78
C ASP A 518 -22.96 4.82 11.59
N GLN A 519 -24.05 5.24 10.94
CA GLN A 519 -25.35 5.37 11.58
C GLN A 519 -26.00 3.99 11.79
N ASP A 520 -26.56 3.77 12.97
CA ASP A 520 -27.32 2.56 13.29
C ASP A 520 -28.40 2.25 12.25
N ASN A 521 -28.42 1.02 11.76
CA ASN A 521 -29.37 0.52 10.76
C ASN A 521 -29.40 1.36 9.47
N TYR A 522 -28.28 2.00 9.09
CA TYR A 522 -28.16 2.68 7.81
C TYR A 522 -28.50 1.75 6.64
N VAL A 523 -29.20 2.30 5.65
CA VAL A 523 -29.52 1.60 4.39
C VAL A 523 -28.90 2.40 3.25
N ALA A 524 -28.13 1.73 2.41
CA ALA A 524 -27.55 2.32 1.20
C ALA A 524 -28.63 3.02 0.34
N GLY A 525 -28.31 4.20 -0.19
CA GLY A 525 -29.23 5.07 -0.92
C GLY A 525 -30.08 6.00 -0.05
N SER A 526 -30.09 5.81 1.28
CA SER A 526 -30.76 6.73 2.22
C SER A 526 -29.85 7.89 2.66
N SER A 527 -30.41 8.91 3.31
CA SER A 527 -29.61 10.03 3.82
C SER A 527 -28.78 9.61 5.04
N CYS A 528 -27.45 9.77 4.97
CA CYS A 528 -26.57 9.68 6.13
C CYS A 528 -26.56 11.00 6.91
N ASN A 529 -26.53 10.94 8.24
CA ASN A 529 -26.24 12.10 9.06
C ASN A 529 -24.77 12.51 8.88
N SER A 530 -24.50 13.81 8.71
CA SER A 530 -23.14 14.31 8.46
C SER A 530 -22.15 13.96 9.57
N ASN A 531 -22.62 13.81 10.81
CA ASN A 531 -21.77 13.44 11.94
C ASN A 531 -21.45 11.94 11.99
N ASP A 532 -22.16 11.13 11.21
CA ASP A 532 -21.99 9.68 11.11
C ASP A 532 -21.39 9.30 9.74
N GLU A 533 -21.05 10.27 8.90
CA GLU A 533 -20.41 10.06 7.60
C GLU A 533 -18.89 10.11 7.73
N TYR A 534 -18.22 9.06 7.25
CA TYR A 534 -16.78 8.93 7.36
C TYR A 534 -16.13 8.42 6.09
N PHE A 535 -14.85 8.76 5.96
CA PHE A 535 -13.96 8.31 4.91
C PHE A 535 -12.83 7.52 5.58
N VAL A 536 -12.56 6.31 5.11
CA VAL A 536 -11.47 5.48 5.62
C VAL A 536 -10.48 5.24 4.51
N LYS A 537 -9.27 5.74 4.71
CA LYS A 537 -8.12 5.43 3.86
C LYS A 537 -7.44 4.16 4.38
N TRP A 538 -7.35 3.18 3.50
CA TRP A 538 -6.66 1.92 3.69
C TRP A 538 -5.37 1.92 2.91
N GLU A 539 -4.28 1.52 3.56
CA GLU A 539 -2.97 1.38 2.93
C GLU A 539 -2.35 0.06 3.38
N TYR A 540 -1.92 -0.75 2.42
CA TYR A 540 -1.36 -2.06 2.70
C TYR A 540 -0.08 -2.30 1.91
N GLN A 541 1.00 -2.56 2.63
CA GLN A 541 2.25 -3.05 2.06
C GLN A 541 2.35 -4.56 2.29
N PRO A 542 2.34 -5.39 1.23
CA PRO A 542 2.42 -6.83 1.38
C PRO A 542 3.81 -7.28 1.85
N ALA A 543 3.82 -8.28 2.74
CA ALA A 543 5.03 -8.98 3.19
C ALA A 543 4.73 -10.48 3.39
N GLY A 544 5.77 -11.29 3.32
CA GLY A 544 5.68 -12.75 3.44
C GLY A 544 5.10 -13.42 2.19
N THR A 545 5.28 -14.73 2.08
CA THR A 545 4.90 -15.50 0.86
C THR A 545 3.40 -15.44 0.54
N ASN A 546 2.56 -15.35 1.58
CA ASN A 546 1.10 -15.28 1.44
C ASN A 546 0.56 -13.84 1.43
N TRP A 547 1.45 -12.85 1.46
CA TRP A 547 1.11 -11.41 1.49
C TRP A 547 0.29 -11.00 2.71
N ASP A 548 0.31 -11.74 3.81
CA ASP A 548 -0.53 -11.53 4.99
C ASP A 548 0.26 -11.13 6.25
N GLU A 549 1.58 -10.91 6.13
CA GLU A 549 2.45 -10.49 7.24
C GLU A 549 2.77 -8.98 7.23
N GLY A 550 2.19 -8.25 6.27
CA GLY A 550 2.39 -6.81 6.07
C GLY A 550 1.65 -5.92 7.07
N LEU A 551 1.84 -4.61 6.95
CA LEU A 551 1.10 -3.61 7.74
C LEU A 551 -0.15 -3.15 7.00
N LEU A 552 -1.31 -3.29 7.64
CA LEU A 552 -2.57 -2.71 7.21
C LEU A 552 -2.86 -1.46 8.02
N ILE A 553 -2.75 -0.31 7.36
CA ILE A 553 -2.92 1.01 7.94
C ILE A 553 -4.34 1.47 7.65
N ARG A 554 -5.01 1.96 8.69
CA ARG A 554 -6.37 2.47 8.64
C ARG A 554 -6.41 3.88 9.21
N ARG A 555 -6.76 4.86 8.37
CA ARG A 555 -6.99 6.25 8.76
C ARG A 555 -8.44 6.63 8.53
N LYS A 556 -9.20 6.83 9.62
CA LYS A 556 -10.60 7.31 9.59
C LYS A 556 -10.60 8.84 9.62
N MET A 557 -11.38 9.44 8.74
CA MET A 557 -11.56 10.88 8.58
C MET A 557 -13.04 11.20 8.57
N ASP A 558 -13.41 12.37 9.08
CA ASP A 558 -14.76 12.89 8.88
C ASP A 558 -14.94 13.43 7.46
N ASN A 559 -16.10 14.00 7.18
CA ASN A 559 -16.42 14.56 5.88
C ASN A 559 -15.72 15.90 5.57
N GLN A 560 -14.96 16.47 6.51
CA GLN A 560 -14.04 17.59 6.25
C GLN A 560 -12.61 17.11 5.97
N GLY A 561 -12.33 15.80 6.08
CA GLY A 561 -10.99 15.25 5.99
C GLY A 561 -10.21 15.33 7.31
N ASP A 562 -10.85 15.80 8.38
CA ASP A 562 -10.23 15.90 9.69
C ASP A 562 -10.13 14.49 10.31
N THR A 563 -9.03 14.27 11.02
CA THR A 563 -8.76 13.05 11.78
C THR A 563 -8.62 13.39 13.26
N ASN A 564 -8.87 12.42 14.13
CA ASN A 564 -8.52 12.54 15.55
C ASN A 564 -7.02 12.28 15.83
N GLY A 565 -6.18 12.24 14.78
CA GLY A 565 -4.75 11.97 14.84
C GLY A 565 -4.40 10.48 14.94
N ARG A 566 -5.36 9.61 15.29
CA ARG A 566 -5.09 8.19 15.51
C ARG A 566 -5.13 7.40 14.21
N VAL A 567 -4.03 6.73 13.92
CA VAL A 567 -3.92 5.75 12.84
C VAL A 567 -3.88 4.36 13.45
N SER A 568 -4.72 3.45 12.95
CA SER A 568 -4.69 2.05 13.37
C SER A 568 -3.76 1.26 12.44
N ILE A 569 -2.70 0.69 13.00
CA ILE A 569 -1.78 -0.20 12.28
C ILE A 569 -2.07 -1.64 12.72
N MET A 570 -2.72 -2.40 11.84
CA MET A 570 -3.02 -3.82 11.99
C MET A 570 -1.91 -4.67 11.37
N GLN A 571 -1.52 -5.74 12.04
CA GLN A 571 -0.61 -6.74 11.48
C GLN A 571 -0.95 -8.12 12.00
N LYS A 572 -0.80 -9.14 11.14
CA LYS A 572 -0.98 -10.53 11.54
C LYS A 572 0.12 -10.96 12.51
N ILE A 573 -0.27 -11.63 13.58
CA ILE A 573 0.64 -12.25 14.55
C ILE A 573 0.74 -13.75 14.25
N ASN A 574 1.97 -14.23 14.10
CA ASN A 574 2.31 -15.60 13.72
C ASN A 574 2.50 -16.54 14.91
#